data_AF-A0A8H3GM30-F1
#
_entry.id   AF-A0A8H3GM30-F1
#
_cell.length_a   1.000
_cell.length_b   1.000
_cell.length_c   1.000
_cell.angle_alpha   90.00
_cell.angle_beta   90.00
_cell.angle_gamma   90.00
#
_symmetry.space_group_name_H-M   'P 1'
#
loop_
_entity.id
_entity.type
_entity.pdbx_description
1 polymer ?
#
loop_
_entity_poly.entity_id
_entity_poly.type
_entity_poly.pdbx_seq_one_letter_code
_entity_poly.pdbx_strand_id
1 'polypeptide(L)'
;MNTTPLTPPPEYGLCPSYDESQEKIDALVDNVSVGDLRAILRVLLASTDVATSERFIYAAQSQLLQTSTKHLPAPNSLLLFPSPAYLESHFDNRGDTRPSPLLYRLANRARMLCASGLYREAIQTIICIAQTCLCPGARWGPGSELAELYRGVDEDIVNVIGMVMFHVQGLRQAMNALRTPTPSPPRGPRKLPRTSKTAKKREDEEPAEEYLDLIVDLGTELNQVRSTVQAWDGSFPFQRGMAALTSAATRA
;
A
#
# COMPACT_ATOMS: atom_id res chain seq x y z
N MET A 1 55.70 -36.63 46.13
CA MET A 1 54.58 -36.87 45.20
C MET A 1 53.74 -35.61 45.18
N ASN A 2 53.86 -34.80 44.12
CA ASN A 2 53.11 -33.55 43.94
C ASN A 2 51.80 -33.88 43.21
N THR A 3 50.67 -33.62 43.86
CA THR A 3 49.32 -33.72 43.26
C THR A 3 48.88 -32.34 42.82
N THR A 4 49.03 -32.04 41.53
CA THR A 4 48.50 -30.84 40.90
C THR A 4 46.96 -30.94 40.82
N PRO A 5 46.19 -29.92 41.23
CA PRO A 5 44.74 -29.94 41.09
C PRO A 5 44.35 -29.68 39.63
N LEU A 6 43.47 -30.52 39.10
CA LEU A 6 42.85 -30.37 37.78
C LEU A 6 42.07 -29.06 37.72
N THR A 7 42.42 -28.20 36.78
CA THR A 7 41.63 -27.03 36.38
C THR A 7 40.23 -27.47 35.94
N PRO A 8 39.16 -26.76 36.36
CA PRO A 8 37.82 -27.04 35.85
C PRO A 8 37.76 -26.76 34.34
N PRO A 9 36.90 -27.48 33.59
CA PRO A 9 36.77 -27.28 32.15
C PRO A 9 36.26 -25.86 31.84
N PRO A 10 36.61 -25.31 30.67
CA PRO A 10 36.08 -24.01 30.26
C PRO A 10 34.55 -24.09 30.20
N GLU A 11 33.90 -23.14 30.86
CA GLU A 11 32.46 -22.94 30.75
C GLU A 11 32.13 -22.75 29.27
N TYR A 12 31.43 -23.73 28.69
CA TYR A 12 30.85 -23.57 27.36
C TYR A 12 29.87 -22.41 27.46
N GLY A 13 30.27 -21.28 26.86
CA GLY A 13 29.47 -20.07 26.80
C GLY A 13 28.06 -20.42 26.37
N LEU A 14 27.10 -20.01 27.21
CA LEU A 14 25.68 -19.97 26.91
C LEU A 14 25.49 -19.41 25.51
N CYS A 15 25.14 -20.29 24.57
CA CYS A 15 24.57 -19.88 23.30
C CYS A 15 23.35 -19.00 23.64
N PRO A 16 23.22 -17.79 23.08
CA PRO A 16 22.10 -16.93 23.42
C PRO A 16 20.80 -17.68 23.14
N SER A 17 19.84 -17.56 24.06
CA SER A 17 18.53 -18.22 24.10
C SER A 17 17.59 -17.78 22.95
N TYR A 18 18.09 -17.78 21.74
CA TYR A 18 17.27 -17.88 20.54
C TYR A 18 16.73 -19.30 20.51
N ASP A 19 15.47 -19.50 20.89
CA ASP A 19 14.54 -20.28 20.05
C ASP A 19 13.16 -20.46 20.68
N GLU A 20 13.04 -20.61 22.01
CA GLU A 20 11.75 -21.10 22.55
C GLU A 20 10.59 -20.10 22.33
N SER A 21 10.87 -18.79 22.38
CA SER A 21 9.85 -17.77 22.11
C SER A 21 9.53 -17.63 20.61
N GLN A 22 10.54 -17.77 19.75
CA GLN A 22 10.38 -17.64 18.31
C GLN A 22 9.63 -18.87 17.77
N GLU A 23 10.00 -20.06 18.21
CA GLU A 23 9.34 -21.32 17.88
C GLU A 23 7.86 -21.32 18.31
N LYS A 24 7.54 -20.78 19.50
CA LYS A 24 6.15 -20.60 19.95
C LYS A 24 5.37 -19.60 19.09
N ILE A 25 6.02 -18.52 18.63
CA ILE A 25 5.39 -17.54 17.73
C ILE A 25 5.12 -18.18 16.38
N ASP A 26 6.09 -18.89 15.82
CA ASP A 26 5.96 -19.53 14.51
C ASP A 26 4.86 -20.62 14.56
N ALA A 27 4.87 -21.47 15.58
CA ALA A 27 3.80 -22.45 15.81
C ALA A 27 2.43 -21.78 15.99
N LEU A 28 2.34 -20.63 16.67
CA LEU A 28 1.10 -19.88 16.77
C LEU A 28 0.64 -19.39 15.39
N VAL A 29 1.53 -18.75 14.62
CA VAL A 29 1.23 -18.20 13.29
C VAL A 29 0.75 -19.29 12.32
N ASP A 30 1.35 -20.48 12.39
CA ASP A 30 1.01 -21.60 11.50
C ASP A 30 -0.35 -22.24 11.82
N ASN A 31 -0.80 -22.17 13.08
CA ASN A 31 -2.01 -22.87 13.54
C ASN A 31 -3.20 -21.96 13.82
N VAL A 32 -2.98 -20.65 13.97
CA VAL A 32 -4.04 -19.69 14.29
C VAL A 32 -4.86 -19.34 13.05
N SER A 33 -6.18 -19.13 13.22
CA SER A 33 -7.00 -18.64 12.12
C SER A 33 -6.60 -17.20 11.76
N VAL A 34 -6.79 -16.80 10.49
CA VAL A 34 -6.54 -15.41 10.07
C VAL A 34 -7.41 -14.41 10.84
N GLY A 35 -8.61 -14.83 11.28
CA GLY A 35 -9.50 -14.02 12.10
C GLY A 35 -8.90 -13.72 13.47
N ASP A 36 -8.40 -14.76 14.14
CA ASP A 36 -7.79 -14.66 15.46
C ASP A 36 -6.45 -13.93 15.40
N LEU A 37 -5.63 -14.17 14.37
CA LEU A 37 -4.38 -13.43 14.16
C LEU A 37 -4.63 -11.92 14.06
N ARG A 38 -5.66 -11.51 13.30
CA ARG A 38 -6.06 -10.09 13.22
C ARG A 38 -6.54 -9.56 14.56
N ALA A 39 -7.26 -10.35 15.36
CA ALA A 39 -7.74 -9.93 16.68
C ALA A 39 -6.56 -9.74 17.65
N ILE A 40 -5.64 -10.71 17.71
CA ILE A 40 -4.42 -10.66 18.52
C ILE A 40 -3.57 -9.44 18.12
N LEU A 41 -3.34 -9.24 16.82
CA LEU A 41 -2.55 -8.11 16.32
C LEU A 41 -3.18 -6.77 16.69
N ARG A 42 -4.51 -6.62 16.60
CA ARG A 42 -5.20 -5.40 17.04
C ARG A 42 -5.04 -5.13 18.52
N VAL A 43 -5.18 -6.15 19.37
CA VAL A 43 -4.98 -6.01 20.82
C VAL A 43 -3.52 -5.65 21.12
N LEU A 44 -2.56 -6.30 20.47
CA LEU A 44 -1.14 -6.01 20.61
C LEU A 44 -0.84 -4.55 20.23
N LEU A 45 -1.27 -4.10 19.05
CA LEU A 45 -1.04 -2.74 18.59
C LEU A 45 -1.78 -1.69 19.45
N ALA A 46 -2.97 -2.01 19.96
CA ALA A 46 -3.72 -1.12 20.84
C ALA A 46 -3.13 -1.02 22.27
N SER A 47 -2.42 -2.06 22.73
CA SER A 47 -1.81 -2.13 24.06
C SER A 47 -0.34 -1.69 24.10
N THR A 48 0.26 -1.39 22.94
CA THR A 48 1.66 -0.97 22.81
C THR A 48 1.78 0.54 22.61
N ASP A 49 3.00 1.06 22.67
CA ASP A 49 3.27 2.45 22.42
C ASP A 49 3.20 2.79 20.92
N VAL A 50 3.04 4.08 20.62
CA VAL A 50 2.94 4.59 19.23
C VAL A 50 4.16 4.16 18.40
N ALA A 51 5.37 4.14 18.99
CA ALA A 51 6.57 3.77 18.25
C ALA A 51 6.57 2.29 17.80
N THR A 52 5.93 1.39 18.55
CA THR A 52 5.80 -0.02 18.13
C THR A 52 4.85 -0.15 16.95
N SER A 53 3.73 0.58 16.96
CA SER A 53 2.80 0.64 15.83
C SER A 53 3.45 1.21 14.57
N GLU A 54 4.25 2.28 14.70
CA GLU A 54 5.01 2.84 13.58
C GLU A 54 6.04 1.86 13.01
N ARG A 55 6.77 1.15 13.88
CA ARG A 55 7.73 0.11 13.44
C ARG A 55 7.03 -1.04 12.73
N PHE A 56 5.85 -1.45 13.19
CA PHE A 56 5.05 -2.47 12.52
C PHE A 56 4.66 -2.02 11.11
N ILE A 57 4.15 -0.79 10.96
CA ILE A 57 3.82 -0.23 9.65
C ILE A 57 5.05 -0.17 8.75
N TYR A 58 6.18 0.31 9.26
CA TYR A 58 7.44 0.38 8.50
C TYR A 58 7.92 -1.02 8.04
N ALA A 59 7.85 -2.02 8.92
CA ALA A 59 8.21 -3.39 8.58
C ALA A 59 7.27 -3.97 7.51
N ALA A 60 5.95 -3.71 7.64
CA ALA A 60 4.96 -4.11 6.65
C ALA A 60 5.22 -3.44 5.29
N GLN A 61 5.48 -2.13 5.27
CA GLN A 61 5.84 -1.39 4.06
C GLN A 61 7.10 -1.95 3.40
N SER A 62 8.17 -2.17 4.17
CA SER A 62 9.42 -2.76 3.68
C SER A 62 9.20 -4.15 3.08
N GLN A 63 8.46 -5.02 3.76
CA GLN A 63 8.15 -6.36 3.28
C GLN A 63 7.28 -6.32 2.02
N LEU A 64 6.30 -5.42 1.95
CA LEU A 64 5.47 -5.24 0.77
C LEU A 64 6.32 -4.74 -0.40
N LEU A 65 7.19 -3.76 -0.22
CA LEU A 65 8.09 -3.33 -1.30
C LEU A 65 8.97 -4.49 -1.78
N GLN A 66 9.53 -5.29 -0.89
CA GLN A 66 10.37 -6.44 -1.28
C GLN A 66 9.60 -7.55 -2.02
N THR A 67 8.39 -7.87 -1.57
CA THR A 67 7.60 -8.98 -2.14
C THR A 67 6.75 -8.55 -3.34
N SER A 68 6.38 -7.28 -3.39
CA SER A 68 5.48 -6.67 -4.37
C SER A 68 6.24 -6.03 -5.54
N THR A 69 7.54 -5.74 -5.44
CA THR A 69 8.36 -5.17 -6.55
C THR A 69 8.53 -6.10 -7.76
N LYS A 70 7.93 -7.29 -7.77
CA LYS A 70 7.82 -8.10 -8.99
C LYS A 70 6.90 -7.39 -9.99
N HIS A 71 7.53 -6.84 -11.02
CA HIS A 71 7.04 -6.25 -12.28
C HIS A 71 5.51 -6.32 -12.45
N LEU A 72 4.84 -5.16 -12.51
CA LEU A 72 3.44 -5.13 -12.94
C LEU A 72 3.34 -5.78 -14.32
N PRO A 73 2.33 -6.64 -14.56
CA PRO A 73 2.14 -7.21 -15.88
C PRO A 73 1.88 -6.09 -16.89
N ALA A 74 2.30 -6.28 -18.14
CA ALA A 74 1.91 -5.37 -19.20
C ALA A 74 0.36 -5.28 -19.23
N PRO A 75 -0.24 -4.08 -19.30
CA PRO A 75 -1.69 -3.93 -19.25
C PRO A 75 -2.44 -4.71 -20.34
N ASN A 76 -1.82 -4.87 -21.51
CA ASN A 76 -2.34 -5.62 -22.64
C ASN A 76 -1.98 -7.12 -22.60
N SER A 77 -1.51 -7.62 -21.45
CA SER A 77 -1.09 -9.00 -21.31
C SER A 77 -2.28 -9.95 -21.26
N LEU A 78 -2.22 -11.04 -22.03
CA LEU A 78 -3.11 -12.20 -21.94
C LEU A 78 -2.99 -12.96 -20.59
N LEU A 79 -2.30 -12.40 -19.59
CA LEU A 79 -2.33 -12.87 -18.21
C LEU A 79 -3.45 -12.20 -17.40
N LEU A 80 -3.89 -11.02 -17.84
CA LEU A 80 -4.95 -10.23 -17.18
C LEU A 80 -6.35 -10.63 -17.64
N PHE A 81 -6.43 -11.30 -18.78
CA PHE A 81 -7.61 -12.00 -19.29
C PHE A 81 -7.24 -13.47 -19.56
N PRO A 82 -8.17 -14.43 -19.47
CA PRO A 82 -7.85 -15.83 -19.79
C PRO A 82 -7.32 -15.99 -21.23
N SER A 83 -6.29 -16.82 -21.44
CA SER A 83 -5.60 -17.01 -22.73
C SER A 83 -6.48 -17.67 -23.81
N PRO A 84 -6.48 -17.17 -25.07
CA PRO A 84 -7.31 -17.66 -26.18
C PRO A 84 -7.09 -19.12 -26.60
N ALA A 85 -6.11 -19.83 -26.00
CA ALA A 85 -5.87 -21.24 -26.27
C ALA A 85 -6.90 -22.19 -25.61
N TYR A 86 -7.78 -21.69 -24.74
CA TYR A 86 -8.87 -22.46 -24.14
C TYR A 86 -10.21 -22.07 -24.79
N LEU A 87 -10.57 -22.82 -25.83
CA LEU A 87 -11.72 -22.63 -26.73
C LEU A 87 -13.12 -22.55 -26.07
N GLU A 88 -13.27 -22.60 -24.75
CA GLU A 88 -14.58 -22.79 -24.11
C GLU A 88 -15.06 -21.73 -23.09
N SER A 89 -14.33 -20.67 -22.71
CA SER A 89 -14.85 -19.82 -21.59
C SER A 89 -14.35 -18.37 -21.45
N HIS A 90 -14.01 -17.67 -22.53
CA HIS A 90 -13.58 -16.26 -22.44
C HIS A 90 -14.70 -15.28 -22.12
N PHE A 91 -15.90 -15.68 -22.49
CA PHE A 91 -17.09 -14.92 -22.28
C PHE A 91 -17.99 -15.67 -21.31
N ASP A 92 -18.70 -14.93 -20.47
CA ASP A 92 -19.85 -15.52 -19.81
C ASP A 92 -20.95 -15.87 -20.83
N ASN A 93 -22.05 -16.45 -20.36
CA ASN A 93 -23.18 -16.81 -21.21
C ASN A 93 -23.81 -15.60 -21.97
N ARG A 94 -23.39 -14.36 -21.66
CA ARG A 94 -23.85 -13.12 -22.27
C ARG A 94 -22.86 -12.50 -23.25
N GLY A 95 -21.66 -13.07 -23.40
CA GLY A 95 -20.62 -12.46 -24.25
C GLY A 95 -19.72 -11.46 -23.50
N ASP A 96 -19.75 -11.42 -22.17
CA ASP A 96 -18.95 -10.50 -21.36
C ASP A 96 -17.61 -11.11 -20.95
N THR A 97 -16.53 -10.34 -21.05
CA THR A 97 -15.18 -10.76 -20.69
C THR A 97 -15.11 -11.08 -19.21
N ARG A 98 -14.54 -12.24 -18.87
CA ARG A 98 -14.31 -12.63 -17.46
C ARG A 98 -12.96 -12.11 -16.94
N PRO A 99 -12.91 -11.56 -15.71
CA PRO A 99 -11.65 -11.14 -15.10
C PRO A 99 -10.76 -12.35 -14.79
N SER A 100 -9.45 -12.26 -15.05
CA SER A 100 -8.54 -13.34 -14.66
C SER A 100 -8.29 -13.34 -13.13
N PRO A 101 -7.88 -14.48 -12.55
CA PRO A 101 -7.42 -14.52 -11.15
C PRO A 101 -6.27 -13.55 -10.84
N LEU A 102 -5.45 -13.19 -11.85
CA LEU A 102 -4.41 -12.19 -11.68
C LEU A 102 -4.99 -10.79 -11.50
N LEU A 103 -6.07 -10.44 -12.21
CA LEU A 103 -6.72 -9.13 -12.08
C LEU A 103 -7.31 -8.93 -10.68
N TYR A 104 -7.95 -9.96 -10.11
CA TYR A 104 -8.40 -9.94 -8.70
C TYR A 104 -7.23 -9.77 -7.72
N ARG A 105 -6.10 -10.44 -7.97
CA ARG A 105 -4.89 -10.29 -7.15
C ARG A 105 -4.32 -8.87 -7.22
N LEU A 106 -4.34 -8.23 -8.38
CA LEU A 106 -3.92 -6.84 -8.53
C LEU A 106 -4.85 -5.89 -7.77
N ALA A 107 -6.17 -6.07 -7.84
CA ALA A 107 -7.11 -5.26 -7.07
C ALA A 107 -6.89 -5.40 -5.55
N ASN A 108 -6.70 -6.64 -5.07
CA ASN A 108 -6.36 -6.88 -3.66
C ASN A 108 -5.01 -6.27 -3.27
N ARG A 109 -4.02 -6.32 -4.16
CA ARG A 109 -2.71 -5.69 -3.98
C ARG A 109 -2.84 -4.17 -3.88
N ALA A 110 -3.62 -3.52 -4.74
CA ALA A 110 -3.85 -2.07 -4.68
C ALA A 110 -4.41 -1.65 -3.31
N ARG A 111 -5.41 -2.38 -2.80
CA ARG A 111 -5.97 -2.10 -1.45
C ARG A 111 -4.96 -2.29 -0.34
N MET A 112 -4.16 -3.36 -0.40
CA MET A 112 -3.12 -3.64 0.59
C MET A 112 -2.04 -2.55 0.61
N LEU A 113 -1.60 -2.09 -0.57
CA LEU A 113 -0.64 -0.99 -0.70
C LEU A 113 -1.23 0.32 -0.15
N CYS A 114 -2.47 0.64 -0.52
CA CYS A 114 -3.17 1.81 0.00
C CYS A 114 -3.33 1.77 1.53
N ALA A 115 -3.73 0.63 2.10
CA ALA A 115 -3.89 0.45 3.54
C ALA A 115 -2.56 0.54 4.31
N SER A 116 -1.44 0.27 3.63
CA SER A 116 -0.09 0.34 4.20
C SER A 116 0.56 1.71 4.01
N GLY A 117 -0.12 2.68 3.38
CA GLY A 117 0.43 4.00 3.09
C GLY A 117 1.38 4.06 1.89
N LEU A 118 1.49 2.98 1.10
CA LEU A 118 2.30 2.91 -0.12
C LEU A 118 1.47 3.42 -1.31
N TYR A 119 1.18 4.72 -1.31
CA TYR A 119 0.21 5.32 -2.24
C TYR A 119 0.71 5.34 -3.68
N ARG A 120 2.01 5.53 -3.90
CA ARG A 120 2.61 5.52 -5.25
C ARG A 120 2.38 4.18 -5.93
N GLU A 121 2.76 3.10 -5.26
CA GLU A 121 2.63 1.74 -5.77
C GLU A 121 1.14 1.36 -5.93
N ALA A 122 0.28 1.85 -5.02
CA ALA A 122 -1.16 1.65 -5.13
C ALA A 122 -1.71 2.32 -6.39
N ILE A 123 -1.39 3.60 -6.65
CA ILE A 123 -1.83 4.33 -7.84
C ILE A 123 -1.32 3.66 -9.12
N GLN A 124 -0.03 3.29 -9.18
CA GLN A 124 0.53 2.59 -10.34
C GLN A 124 -0.18 1.24 -10.60
N THR A 125 -0.51 0.50 -9.54
CA THR A 125 -1.27 -0.75 -9.65
C THR A 125 -2.69 -0.48 -10.18
N ILE A 126 -3.34 0.57 -9.71
CA ILE A 126 -4.67 1.00 -10.17
C ILE A 126 -4.64 1.42 -11.64
N ILE A 127 -3.64 2.19 -12.07
CA ILE A 127 -3.44 2.56 -13.48
C ILE A 127 -3.33 1.31 -14.34
N CYS A 128 -2.47 0.35 -13.93
CA CYS A 128 -2.31 -0.92 -14.63
C CYS A 128 -3.64 -1.67 -14.77
N ILE A 129 -4.47 -1.70 -13.72
CA ILE A 129 -5.81 -2.31 -13.78
C ILE A 129 -6.74 -1.52 -14.70
N ALA A 130 -6.78 -0.19 -14.60
CA ALA A 130 -7.65 0.65 -15.43
C ALA A 130 -7.31 0.50 -16.92
N GLN A 131 -6.02 0.41 -17.27
CA GLN A 131 -5.55 0.19 -18.64
C GLN A 131 -6.01 -1.15 -19.22
N THR A 132 -6.42 -2.13 -18.42
CA THR A 132 -7.04 -3.36 -18.96
C THR A 132 -8.37 -3.11 -19.67
N CYS A 133 -9.03 -1.98 -19.40
CA CYS A 133 -10.19 -1.51 -20.16
C CYS A 133 -9.86 -1.15 -21.61
N LEU A 134 -8.58 -0.93 -21.94
CA LEU A 134 -8.11 -0.59 -23.28
C LEU A 134 -7.82 -1.83 -24.13
N CYS A 135 -7.86 -3.03 -23.54
CA CYS A 135 -7.56 -4.27 -24.24
C CYS A 135 -8.58 -4.55 -25.36
N PRO A 136 -8.13 -4.87 -26.59
CA PRO A 136 -9.02 -5.26 -27.67
C PRO A 136 -9.89 -6.46 -27.26
N GLY A 137 -11.21 -6.30 -27.37
CA GLY A 137 -12.17 -7.35 -27.02
C GLY A 137 -12.54 -7.42 -25.54
N ALA A 138 -11.94 -6.60 -24.66
CA ALA A 138 -12.43 -6.43 -23.29
C ALA A 138 -13.78 -5.70 -23.34
N ARG A 139 -14.86 -6.42 -23.05
CA ARG A 139 -16.23 -5.92 -22.99
C ARG A 139 -16.90 -6.41 -21.73
N TRP A 140 -17.79 -5.59 -21.19
CA TRP A 140 -18.55 -5.92 -19.99
C TRP A 140 -19.92 -5.27 -20.03
N GLY A 141 -20.93 -6.04 -19.68
CA GLY A 141 -22.28 -5.58 -19.41
C GLY A 141 -22.50 -5.29 -17.92
N PRO A 142 -23.58 -4.55 -17.58
CA PRO A 142 -24.00 -4.37 -16.21
C PRO A 142 -24.22 -5.71 -15.48
N GLY A 143 -23.65 -5.85 -14.29
CA GLY A 143 -23.74 -7.05 -13.47
C GLY A 143 -22.82 -8.20 -13.87
N SER A 144 -21.98 -8.03 -14.89
CA SER A 144 -20.90 -8.98 -15.19
C SER A 144 -19.81 -8.93 -14.12
N GLU A 145 -19.05 -10.02 -13.98
CA GLU A 145 -17.95 -10.10 -12.99
C GLU A 145 -16.88 -9.02 -13.21
N LEU A 146 -16.58 -8.70 -14.47
CA LEU A 146 -15.61 -7.67 -14.81
C LEU A 146 -16.13 -6.26 -14.46
N ALA A 147 -17.42 -6.00 -14.68
CA ALA A 147 -18.05 -4.74 -14.28
C ALA A 147 -18.03 -4.56 -12.76
N GLU A 148 -18.32 -5.61 -11.99
CA GLU A 148 -18.26 -5.57 -10.53
C GLU A 148 -16.83 -5.39 -10.01
N LEU A 149 -15.84 -6.03 -10.64
CA LEU A 149 -14.43 -5.80 -10.32
C LEU A 149 -14.06 -4.34 -10.55
N TYR A 150 -14.39 -3.76 -11.70
CA TYR A 150 -14.08 -2.36 -11.98
C TYR A 150 -14.84 -1.40 -11.07
N ARG A 151 -16.06 -1.73 -10.65
CA ARG A 151 -16.79 -0.96 -9.63
C ARG A 151 -16.06 -0.97 -8.29
N GLY A 152 -15.48 -2.10 -7.90
CA GLY A 152 -14.61 -2.18 -6.72
C GLY A 152 -13.34 -1.34 -6.88
N VAL A 153 -12.72 -1.35 -8.06
CA VAL A 153 -11.55 -0.52 -8.37
C VAL A 153 -11.90 0.98 -8.39
N ASP A 154 -13.11 1.36 -8.82
CA ASP A 154 -13.62 2.73 -8.71
C ASP A 154 -13.67 3.21 -7.25
N GLU A 155 -14.06 2.33 -6.32
CA GLU A 155 -14.02 2.62 -4.87
C GLU A 155 -12.58 2.73 -4.38
N ASP A 156 -11.69 1.86 -4.86
CA ASP A 156 -10.26 1.91 -4.54
C ASP A 156 -9.62 3.22 -5.03
N ILE A 157 -10.01 3.74 -6.20
CA ILE A 157 -9.60 5.05 -6.74
C ILE A 157 -10.04 6.19 -5.81
N VAL A 158 -11.32 6.21 -5.40
CA VAL A 158 -11.84 7.23 -4.48
C VAL A 158 -11.07 7.22 -3.16
N ASN A 159 -10.84 6.02 -2.62
CA ASN A 159 -10.13 5.84 -1.36
C ASN A 159 -8.68 6.33 -1.44
N VAL A 160 -7.93 5.92 -2.47
CA VAL A 160 -6.51 6.31 -2.59
C VAL A 160 -6.36 7.83 -2.78
N ILE A 161 -7.23 8.45 -3.59
CA ILE A 161 -7.23 9.91 -3.76
C ILE A 161 -7.51 10.60 -2.42
N GLY A 162 -8.51 10.13 -1.67
CA GLY A 162 -8.83 10.67 -0.36
C GLY A 162 -7.65 10.62 0.61
N MET A 163 -6.97 9.46 0.70
CA MET A 163 -5.80 9.27 1.56
C MET A 163 -4.61 10.13 1.14
N VAL A 164 -4.31 10.22 -0.15
CA VAL A 164 -3.22 11.04 -0.68
C VAL A 164 -3.49 12.52 -0.42
N MET A 165 -4.71 13.01 -0.68
CA MET A 165 -5.04 14.42 -0.43
C MET A 165 -4.96 14.77 1.06
N PHE A 166 -5.36 13.85 1.94
CA PHE A 166 -5.18 14.03 3.38
C PHE A 166 -3.70 14.10 3.76
N HIS A 167 -2.87 13.23 3.19
CA HIS A 167 -1.43 13.23 3.43
C HIS A 167 -0.76 14.53 2.96
N VAL A 168 -1.03 14.97 1.73
CA VAL A 168 -0.51 16.23 1.16
C VAL A 168 -0.92 17.43 2.02
N GLN A 169 -2.16 17.48 2.50
CA GLN A 169 -2.61 18.55 3.40
C GLN A 169 -1.87 18.54 4.74
N GLY A 170 -1.65 17.36 5.32
CA GLY A 170 -0.88 17.21 6.56
C GLY A 170 0.57 17.71 6.41
N LEU A 171 1.24 17.36 5.31
CA LEU A 171 2.59 17.84 5.00
C LEU A 171 2.64 19.37 4.86
N ARG A 172 1.70 19.95 4.10
CA ARG A 172 1.60 21.42 3.94
C ARG A 172 1.40 22.12 5.28
N GLN A 173 0.54 21.58 6.15
CA GLN A 173 0.31 22.14 7.49
C GLN A 173 1.56 22.08 8.36
N ALA A 174 2.27 20.94 8.38
CA ALA A 174 3.52 20.80 9.12
C ALA A 174 4.59 21.78 8.62
N MET A 175 4.75 21.90 7.29
CA MET A 175 5.68 22.87 6.69
C MET A 175 5.35 24.32 7.06
N ASN A 176 4.05 24.67 7.07
CA ASN A 176 3.62 26.01 7.48
C ASN A 176 3.91 26.27 8.96
N ALA A 177 3.66 25.29 9.84
CA ALA A 177 3.97 25.39 11.27
C ALA A 177 5.47 25.60 11.53
N LEU A 178 6.34 24.93 10.75
CA LEU A 178 7.79 25.12 10.82
C LEU A 178 8.25 26.50 10.33
N ARG A 179 7.49 27.13 9.42
CA ARG A 179 7.79 28.47 8.89
C ARG A 179 7.27 29.58 9.79
N THR A 180 6.24 29.34 10.60
CA THR A 180 5.74 30.33 11.57
C THR A 180 6.64 30.33 12.81
N PRO A 181 7.35 31.43 13.13
CA PRO A 181 8.13 31.51 14.35
C PRO A 181 7.19 31.42 15.55
N THR A 182 7.34 30.38 16.38
CA THR A 182 6.65 30.30 17.67
C THR A 182 6.95 31.56 18.48
N PRO A 183 5.92 32.26 19.03
CA PRO A 183 6.16 33.40 19.91
C PRO A 183 7.02 32.94 21.09
N SER A 184 8.11 33.67 21.33
CA SER A 184 9.03 33.33 22.42
C SER A 184 8.26 33.32 23.74
N PRO A 185 8.39 32.28 24.58
CA PRO A 185 7.85 32.34 25.93
C PRO A 185 8.51 33.52 26.67
N PRO A 186 7.81 34.17 27.62
CA PRO A 186 8.36 35.30 28.36
C PRO A 186 9.70 34.88 29.00
N ARG A 187 10.77 35.59 28.62
CA ARG A 187 12.15 35.30 29.07
C ARG A 187 12.26 35.47 30.57
N GLY A 188 12.09 34.39 31.32
CA GLY A 188 12.59 34.26 32.68
C GLY A 188 14.10 33.99 32.67
N PRO A 189 14.89 34.48 33.64
CA PRO A 189 16.33 34.28 33.67
C PRO A 189 16.63 32.85 34.12
N ARG A 190 16.83 31.92 33.18
CA ARG A 190 17.35 30.58 33.47
C ARG A 190 18.50 30.24 32.56
N LYS A 191 19.69 30.15 33.16
CA LYS A 191 20.88 29.51 32.58
C LYS A 191 20.59 28.02 32.41
N LEU A 192 20.63 27.51 31.18
CA LEU A 192 20.74 26.06 30.95
C LEU A 192 21.68 25.77 29.75
N PRO A 193 22.33 24.59 29.78
CA PRO A 193 23.52 24.28 29.01
C PRO A 193 23.24 23.87 27.57
N ARG A 194 24.24 24.14 26.74
CA ARG A 194 24.29 23.89 25.31
C ARG A 194 24.58 22.40 25.07
N THR A 195 23.60 21.63 24.59
CA THR A 195 23.83 20.36 23.92
C THR A 195 23.07 20.35 22.60
N SER A 196 23.73 20.84 21.56
CA SER A 196 23.28 20.70 20.17
C SER A 196 23.58 19.28 19.71
N LYS A 197 22.57 18.39 19.80
CA LYS A 197 22.53 17.19 18.96
C LYS A 197 21.74 17.53 17.71
N THR A 198 22.45 17.69 16.61
CA THR A 198 21.91 17.76 15.25
C THR A 198 21.14 16.47 14.97
N ALA A 199 19.81 16.59 14.86
CA ALA A 199 18.96 15.53 14.33
C ALA A 199 19.36 15.31 12.86
N LYS A 200 19.90 14.12 12.58
CA LYS A 200 20.27 13.68 11.24
C LYS A 200 18.99 13.59 10.40
N LYS A 201 18.94 14.40 9.34
CA LYS A 201 17.90 14.51 8.32
C LYS A 201 17.51 13.11 7.81
N ARG A 202 16.23 12.72 8.02
CA ARG A 202 15.58 11.61 7.32
C ARG A 202 15.40 12.08 5.88
N GLU A 203 16.27 11.64 4.98
CA GLU A 203 16.11 11.80 3.53
C GLU A 203 15.45 10.52 3.01
N ASP A 204 14.12 10.50 2.99
CA ASP A 204 13.27 9.61 2.17
C ASP A 204 11.78 9.97 2.33
N GLU A 205 11.47 11.23 2.65
CA GLU A 205 10.08 11.71 2.57
C GLU A 205 9.83 12.12 1.12
N GLU A 206 9.00 11.35 0.41
CA GLU A 206 8.58 11.69 -0.94
C GLU A 206 7.89 13.07 -0.93
N PRO A 207 8.31 14.00 -1.80
CA PRO A 207 7.75 15.34 -1.82
C PRO A 207 6.26 15.29 -2.23
N ALA A 208 5.46 16.18 -1.63
CA ALA A 208 4.02 16.25 -1.87
C ALA A 208 3.67 16.44 -3.36
N GLU A 209 4.56 17.06 -4.11
CA GLU A 209 4.48 17.29 -5.55
C GLU A 209 4.43 15.98 -6.34
N GLU A 210 5.21 14.97 -5.97
CA GLU A 210 5.22 13.68 -6.68
C GLU A 210 3.89 12.95 -6.57
N TYR A 211 3.17 13.11 -5.44
CA TYR A 211 1.83 12.54 -5.29
C TYR A 211 0.79 13.24 -6.17
N LEU A 212 0.96 14.55 -6.43
CA LEU A 212 0.07 15.29 -7.32
C LEU A 212 0.28 14.89 -8.77
N ASP A 213 1.54 14.68 -9.18
CA ASP A 213 1.87 14.19 -10.53
C ASP A 213 1.23 12.81 -10.78
N LEU A 214 1.29 11.90 -9.80
CA LEU A 214 0.64 10.59 -9.90
C LEU A 214 -0.89 10.68 -10.01
N ILE A 215 -1.52 11.65 -9.34
CA ILE A 215 -2.96 11.91 -9.46
C ILE A 215 -3.30 12.41 -10.88
N VAL A 216 -2.45 13.25 -11.46
CA VAL A 216 -2.59 13.74 -12.84
C VAL A 216 -2.44 12.59 -13.84
N ASP A 217 -1.46 11.72 -13.65
CA ASP A 217 -1.26 10.53 -14.48
C ASP A 217 -2.49 9.61 -14.44
N LEU A 218 -3.00 9.31 -13.24
CA LEU A 218 -4.23 8.54 -13.07
C LEU A 218 -5.41 9.19 -13.81
N GLY A 219 -5.56 10.52 -13.72
CA GLY A 219 -6.60 11.24 -14.44
C GLY A 219 -6.47 11.16 -15.95
N THR A 220 -5.25 11.21 -16.47
CA THR A 220 -4.97 11.07 -17.90
C THR A 220 -5.39 9.68 -18.39
N GLU A 221 -5.00 8.64 -17.67
CA GLU A 221 -5.33 7.25 -17.98
C GLU A 221 -6.85 6.98 -17.92
N LEU A 222 -7.54 7.49 -16.90
CA LEU A 222 -8.99 7.32 -16.79
C LEU A 222 -9.74 8.06 -17.91
N ASN A 223 -9.23 9.18 -18.42
CA ASN A 223 -9.82 9.87 -19.57
C ASN A 223 -9.62 9.08 -20.87
N GLN A 224 -8.46 8.43 -21.05
CA GLN A 224 -8.22 7.52 -22.17
C GLN A 224 -9.17 6.31 -22.11
N VAL A 225 -9.34 5.72 -20.92
CA VAL A 225 -10.30 4.63 -20.69
C VAL A 225 -11.71 5.08 -21.02
N ARG A 226 -12.15 6.24 -20.52
CA ARG A 226 -13.48 6.79 -20.82
C ARG A 226 -13.72 6.89 -22.34
N SER A 227 -12.76 7.46 -23.06
CA SER A 227 -12.88 7.67 -24.50
C SER A 227 -12.97 6.33 -25.25
N THR A 228 -12.17 5.34 -24.84
CA THR A 228 -12.16 4.01 -25.44
C THR A 228 -13.46 3.24 -25.14
N VAL A 229 -13.94 3.31 -23.90
CA VAL A 229 -15.19 2.67 -23.49
C VAL A 229 -16.39 3.27 -24.21
N GLN A 230 -16.42 4.59 -24.38
CA GLN A 230 -17.45 5.27 -25.17
C GLN A 230 -17.43 4.86 -26.65
N ALA A 231 -16.25 4.60 -27.23
CA ALA A 231 -16.13 4.22 -28.64
C ALA A 231 -16.79 2.87 -28.98
N TRP A 232 -17.04 2.00 -28.00
CA TRP A 232 -17.79 0.76 -28.19
C TRP A 232 -19.16 0.75 -27.52
N ASP A 233 -19.70 1.93 -27.16
CA ASP A 233 -20.98 2.13 -26.45
C ASP A 233 -21.04 1.49 -25.06
N GLY A 234 -19.88 1.37 -24.41
CA GLY A 234 -19.76 0.82 -23.06
C GLY A 234 -20.09 1.81 -21.95
N SER A 235 -20.41 1.27 -20.78
CA SER A 235 -20.54 2.07 -19.56
C SER A 235 -19.18 2.27 -18.90
N PHE A 236 -18.72 3.53 -18.84
CA PHE A 236 -17.50 3.90 -18.12
C PHE A 236 -17.61 3.53 -16.63
N PRO A 237 -16.72 2.68 -16.09
CA PRO A 237 -16.90 2.12 -14.76
C PRO A 237 -16.33 2.99 -13.63
N PHE A 238 -15.46 3.97 -13.95
CA PHE A 238 -14.71 4.75 -12.94
C PHE A 238 -15.30 6.14 -12.66
N GLN A 239 -16.64 6.22 -12.59
CA GLN A 239 -17.34 7.51 -12.48
C GLN A 239 -17.02 8.23 -11.17
N ARG A 240 -17.00 7.53 -10.04
CA ARG A 240 -16.77 8.15 -8.73
C ARG A 240 -15.31 8.56 -8.58
N GLY A 241 -14.39 7.71 -9.07
CA GLY A 241 -12.96 8.01 -9.11
C GLY A 241 -12.66 9.27 -9.91
N MET A 242 -13.27 9.42 -11.10
CA MET A 242 -13.09 10.65 -11.88
C MET A 242 -13.67 11.89 -11.19
N ALA A 243 -14.82 11.76 -10.52
CA ALA A 243 -15.37 12.85 -9.71
C ALA A 243 -14.44 13.22 -8.55
N ALA A 244 -13.83 12.23 -7.89
CA ALA A 244 -12.85 12.44 -6.82
C ALA A 244 -11.60 13.17 -7.35
N LEU A 245 -11.09 12.79 -8.53
CA LEU A 245 -9.96 13.49 -9.18
C LEU A 245 -10.30 14.96 -9.48
N THR A 246 -11.49 15.21 -10.04
CA THR A 246 -11.94 16.58 -10.34
C THR A 246 -12.01 17.40 -9.05
N SER A 247 -12.54 16.80 -7.98
CA SER A 247 -12.61 17.45 -6.67
C SER A 247 -11.24 17.66 -6.01
N ALA A 248 -10.29 16.75 -6.21
CA ALA A 248 -8.92 16.89 -5.74
C ALA A 248 -8.20 18.04 -6.46
N ALA A 249 -8.36 18.15 -7.78
CA ALA A 249 -7.78 19.23 -8.58
C ALA A 249 -8.30 20.62 -8.16
N THR A 250 -9.56 20.75 -7.75
CA THR A 250 -10.09 22.03 -7.21
C THR A 250 -9.55 22.42 -5.84
N ARG A 251 -8.94 21.48 -5.11
CA ARG A 251 -8.46 21.65 -3.73
C ARG A 251 -6.92 21.73 -3.62
N ALA A 252 -6.20 21.38 -4.68
CA ALA A 252 -4.74 21.38 -4.75
C ALA A 252 -4.18 22.81 -4.87
#